data_AF-A0A7R6W9A5-F1
#
_entry.id   AF-A0A7R6W9A5-F1
#
_cell.length_a   1.000
_cell.length_b   1.000
_cell.length_c   1.000
_cell.angle_alpha   90.00
_cell.angle_beta   90.00
_cell.angle_gamma   90.00
#
_symmetry.space_group_name_H-M   'P 1'
#
loop_
_entity.id
_entity.type
_entity.pdbx_description
1 polymer ?
#
loop_
_entity_poly.entity_id
_entity_poly.type
_entity_poly.pdbx_seq_one_letter_code
_entity_poly.pdbx_strand_id
1 'polypeptide(L)'
;MFSLPIPYSTIKTLLILLTCLVTACQSVSPQRVRQHEEAAIVPTWINAVPQDSIQFLYGVGEGKNRQAAIQNALTDLTAKLGVIVSAQFNSTLTVQKYGYELVKQDTQKTISTEVKAIAINQYQVEQSYAPLPTLVYVLLKTDKHKLFVTYKQELDQQVRHYQVGRQQLGSAGILQGYQHARQEQQKLAAFFRKMLIAEVLNPKMIMQDYLQYEQQVLNDKQRFKQLIKFKVLANNSISRQLAEVLKGHLAQEQLLAANVASKFKLKVSVSKNLSQAYDFYIGRYTINLSVYESGKQVGGRQFYIKGQGTKNYQAAQRQAIKKFAKIFNTQTLWQVLGLEGELL
;
A
#
# COMPACT_ATOMS: atom_id res chain seq x y z
N MET A 1 -18.27 33.15 43.54
CA MET A 1 -19.52 33.14 42.75
C MET A 1 -19.74 31.71 42.27
N PHE A 2 -20.89 31.13 42.65
CA PHE A 2 -21.36 29.77 42.38
C PHE A 2 -20.61 28.57 42.99
N SER A 3 -20.89 28.39 44.28
CA SER A 3 -21.19 27.09 44.89
C SER A 3 -22.45 26.46 44.27
N LEU A 4 -22.55 25.14 44.19
CA LEU A 4 -23.69 24.35 44.69
C LEU A 4 -23.35 22.83 44.70
N PRO A 5 -23.96 22.04 45.61
CA PRO A 5 -23.47 20.73 46.04
C PRO A 5 -24.40 19.56 45.67
N ILE A 6 -23.91 18.35 45.95
CA ILE A 6 -24.65 17.08 45.97
C ILE A 6 -25.67 17.06 47.11
N PRO A 7 -26.86 16.45 46.92
CA PRO A 7 -27.63 15.91 48.03
C PRO A 7 -27.89 14.40 47.93
N TYR A 8 -27.84 13.79 49.12
CA TYR A 8 -28.31 12.46 49.50
C TYR A 8 -29.84 12.36 49.49
N SER A 9 -30.39 11.15 49.28
CA SER A 9 -31.65 10.66 49.89
C SER A 9 -31.79 9.16 49.57
N THR A 10 -31.50 8.19 50.46
CA THR A 10 -32.33 7.63 51.55
C THR A 10 -33.82 7.41 51.22
N ILE A 11 -34.19 6.19 50.82
CA ILE A 11 -35.53 5.63 51.14
C ILE A 11 -35.33 4.28 51.82
N LYS A 12 -35.87 4.22 53.04
CA LYS A 12 -35.91 3.12 53.99
C LYS A 12 -37.06 2.15 53.64
N THR A 13 -36.75 0.85 53.74
CA THR A 13 -37.59 -0.26 54.28
C THR A 13 -39.11 -0.17 54.21
N LEU A 14 -39.73 -1.20 53.63
CA LEU A 14 -40.78 -1.95 54.33
C LEU A 14 -40.75 -3.43 53.91
N LEU A 15 -40.50 -4.27 54.91
CA LEU A 15 -40.44 -5.72 54.89
C LEU A 15 -41.68 -6.20 55.65
N ILE A 16 -42.61 -6.91 54.99
CA ILE A 16 -43.60 -7.74 55.70
C ILE A 16 -43.70 -9.10 55.01
N LEU A 17 -43.24 -10.07 55.79
CA LEU A 17 -43.38 -11.51 55.70
C LEU A 17 -44.87 -11.92 55.64
N LEU A 18 -45.23 -12.85 54.76
CA LEU A 18 -46.23 -13.86 55.11
C LEU A 18 -46.03 -15.14 54.29
N THR A 19 -45.29 -16.06 54.90
CA THR A 19 -45.25 -17.48 54.57
C THR A 19 -46.59 -18.13 54.92
N CYS A 20 -47.25 -18.75 53.95
CA CYS A 20 -48.16 -19.86 54.19
C CYS A 20 -47.82 -20.99 53.19
N LEU A 21 -47.20 -22.03 53.75
CA LEU A 21 -47.08 -23.37 53.19
C LEU A 21 -48.48 -23.98 53.06
N VAL A 22 -48.87 -24.44 51.87
CA VAL A 22 -49.61 -25.70 51.69
C VAL A 22 -49.30 -26.30 50.31
N THR A 23 -48.67 -27.47 50.39
CA THR A 23 -48.61 -28.61 49.45
C THR A 23 -49.53 -28.63 48.22
N ALA A 24 -48.94 -28.93 47.06
CA ALA A 24 -49.45 -29.95 46.13
C ALA A 24 -48.31 -30.48 45.25
N CYS A 25 -47.87 -31.70 45.53
CA CYS A 25 -47.12 -32.51 44.59
C CYS A 25 -48.05 -32.85 43.41
N GLN A 26 -47.72 -32.40 42.21
CA GLN A 26 -48.12 -33.10 41.00
C GLN A 26 -46.88 -33.31 40.14
N SER A 27 -46.48 -34.58 40.09
CA SER A 27 -45.50 -35.13 39.17
C SER A 27 -46.00 -34.96 37.74
N VAL A 28 -45.63 -33.84 37.11
CA VAL A 28 -45.66 -33.74 35.66
C VAL A 28 -44.26 -34.12 35.19
N SER A 29 -44.13 -35.36 34.72
CA SER A 29 -42.95 -35.80 33.97
C SER A 29 -42.63 -34.75 32.90
N PRO A 30 -41.40 -34.20 32.83
CA PRO A 30 -41.03 -33.35 31.71
C PRO A 30 -41.07 -34.24 30.49
N GLN A 31 -42.13 -34.10 29.70
CA GLN A 31 -42.20 -34.66 28.37
C GLN A 31 -41.01 -34.03 27.65
N ARG A 32 -39.93 -34.82 27.46
CA ARG A 32 -38.89 -34.48 26.51
C ARG A 32 -39.64 -34.16 25.23
N VAL A 33 -39.75 -32.89 24.91
CA VAL A 33 -39.90 -32.47 23.52
C VAL A 33 -38.66 -33.06 22.88
N ARG A 34 -38.83 -34.24 22.27
CA ARG A 34 -37.91 -34.69 21.26
C ARG A 34 -37.99 -33.56 20.23
N GLN A 35 -37.09 -32.60 20.34
CA GLN A 35 -36.70 -31.82 19.19
C GLN A 35 -36.34 -32.90 18.18
N HIS A 36 -37.24 -33.12 17.23
CA HIS A 36 -36.87 -33.73 15.99
C HIS A 36 -35.76 -32.81 15.50
N GLU A 37 -34.53 -33.24 15.70
CA GLU A 37 -33.37 -32.73 14.99
C GLU A 37 -33.67 -33.12 13.55
N GLU A 38 -34.48 -32.30 12.88
CA GLU A 38 -34.74 -32.39 11.46
C GLU A 38 -33.35 -32.26 10.85
N ALA A 39 -32.78 -33.39 10.44
CA ALA A 39 -31.41 -33.47 9.97
C ALA A 39 -31.26 -32.39 8.91
N ALA A 40 -30.55 -31.31 9.24
CA ALA A 40 -30.47 -30.13 8.40
C ALA A 40 -29.96 -30.60 7.04
N ILE A 41 -30.84 -30.61 6.04
CA ILE A 41 -30.56 -31.20 4.73
C ILE A 41 -29.32 -30.50 4.18
N VAL A 42 -28.21 -31.23 4.11
CA VAL A 42 -26.93 -30.69 3.66
C VAL A 42 -27.09 -30.37 2.17
N PRO A 43 -26.92 -29.10 1.76
CA PRO A 43 -27.06 -28.74 0.36
C PRO A 43 -26.07 -29.50 -0.52
N THR A 44 -26.55 -30.00 -1.66
CA THR A 44 -25.75 -30.84 -2.58
C THR A 44 -24.53 -30.12 -3.14
N TRP A 45 -24.59 -28.79 -3.28
CA TRP A 45 -23.49 -27.97 -3.80
C TRP A 45 -22.23 -27.99 -2.92
N ILE A 46 -22.34 -28.39 -1.65
CA ILE A 46 -21.19 -28.51 -0.74
C ILE A 46 -20.29 -29.68 -1.17
N ASN A 47 -20.91 -30.78 -1.62
CA ASN A 47 -20.18 -31.97 -2.08
C ASN A 47 -19.90 -31.94 -3.59
N ALA A 48 -20.66 -31.14 -4.35
CA ALA A 48 -20.54 -31.01 -5.79
C ALA A 48 -20.68 -29.53 -6.20
N VAL A 49 -19.56 -28.80 -6.15
CA VAL A 49 -19.53 -27.39 -6.57
C VAL A 49 -19.94 -27.28 -8.04
N PRO A 50 -20.80 -26.31 -8.41
CA PRO A 50 -21.11 -26.04 -9.80
C PRO A 50 -19.84 -25.88 -10.65
N GLN A 51 -19.83 -26.50 -11.82
CA GLN A 51 -18.71 -26.37 -12.75
C GLN A 51 -18.66 -24.96 -13.33
N ASP A 52 -17.44 -24.45 -13.54
CA ASP A 52 -17.22 -23.18 -14.20
C ASP A 52 -17.77 -23.22 -15.63
N SER A 53 -18.35 -22.11 -16.09
CA SER A 53 -18.91 -21.98 -17.43
C SER A 53 -18.22 -20.88 -18.22
N ILE A 54 -18.63 -20.65 -19.46
CA ILE A 54 -18.15 -19.51 -20.27
C ILE A 54 -18.52 -18.17 -19.60
N GLN A 55 -19.65 -18.12 -18.90
CA GLN A 55 -20.16 -16.89 -18.29
C GLN A 55 -19.75 -16.71 -16.83
N PHE A 56 -19.67 -17.79 -16.06
CA PHE A 56 -19.48 -17.73 -14.61
C PHE A 56 -18.25 -18.49 -14.15
N LEU A 57 -17.59 -17.96 -13.12
CA LEU A 57 -16.61 -18.66 -12.31
C LEU A 57 -17.19 -18.83 -10.90
N TYR A 58 -17.07 -20.03 -10.32
CA TYR A 58 -17.57 -20.35 -9.00
C TYR A 58 -16.43 -20.60 -8.02
N GLY A 59 -16.62 -20.18 -6.79
CA GLY A 59 -15.71 -20.56 -5.72
C GLY A 59 -16.42 -20.79 -4.41
N VAL A 60 -15.83 -21.66 -3.60
CA VAL A 60 -16.40 -22.11 -2.35
C VAL A 60 -15.46 -21.84 -1.20
N GLY A 61 -16.04 -21.55 -0.04
CA GLY A 61 -15.29 -21.28 1.16
C GLY A 61 -16.06 -21.69 2.39
N GLU A 62 -15.36 -22.31 3.32
CA GLU A 62 -15.83 -22.57 4.67
C GLU A 62 -15.16 -21.62 5.65
N GLY A 63 -15.81 -21.29 6.75
CA GLY A 63 -15.22 -20.43 7.77
C GLY A 63 -16.01 -20.41 9.07
N LYS A 64 -15.37 -19.89 10.12
CA LYS A 64 -15.96 -19.79 11.47
C LYS A 64 -17.18 -18.86 11.53
N ASN A 65 -17.35 -18.02 10.52
CA ASN A 65 -18.47 -17.12 10.32
C ASN A 65 -18.58 -16.78 8.83
N ARG A 66 -19.65 -16.10 8.45
CA ARG A 66 -19.92 -15.72 7.05
C ARG A 66 -18.80 -14.90 6.40
N GLN A 67 -18.19 -13.97 7.14
CA GLN A 67 -17.10 -13.14 6.61
C GLN A 67 -15.87 -13.98 6.25
N ALA A 68 -15.49 -14.90 7.13
CA ALA A 68 -14.37 -15.81 6.89
C ALA A 68 -14.67 -16.76 5.71
N ALA A 69 -15.89 -17.29 5.65
CA ALA A 69 -16.32 -18.17 4.55
C ALA A 69 -16.30 -17.45 3.19
N ILE A 70 -16.77 -16.19 3.13
CA ILE A 70 -16.67 -15.35 1.92
C ILE A 70 -15.20 -15.12 1.53
N GLN A 71 -14.33 -14.79 2.49
CA GLN A 71 -12.92 -14.56 2.19
C GLN A 71 -12.21 -15.81 1.65
N ASN A 72 -12.56 -16.98 2.20
CA ASN A 72 -12.04 -18.26 1.71
C ASN A 72 -12.60 -18.58 0.32
N ALA A 73 -13.88 -18.30 0.05
CA ALA A 73 -14.49 -18.48 -1.26
C ALA A 73 -13.89 -17.53 -2.33
N LEU A 74 -13.56 -16.30 -1.95
CA LEU A 74 -12.81 -15.37 -2.80
C LEU A 74 -11.39 -15.88 -3.08
N THR A 75 -10.74 -16.48 -2.09
CA THR A 75 -9.41 -17.09 -2.27
C THR A 75 -9.47 -18.25 -3.26
N ASP A 76 -10.50 -19.09 -3.21
CA ASP A 76 -10.74 -20.17 -4.18
C ASP A 76 -11.00 -19.62 -5.59
N LEU A 77 -11.89 -18.62 -5.73
CA LEU A 77 -12.13 -17.93 -7.02
C LEU A 77 -10.84 -17.38 -7.63
N THR A 78 -10.05 -16.66 -6.83
CA THR A 78 -8.80 -16.06 -7.29
C THR A 78 -7.76 -17.12 -7.66
N ALA A 79 -7.69 -18.23 -6.92
CA ALA A 79 -6.81 -19.35 -7.25
C ALA A 79 -7.18 -19.99 -8.60
N LYS A 80 -8.47 -20.26 -8.83
CA LYS A 80 -8.98 -20.78 -10.12
C LYS A 80 -8.66 -19.84 -11.27
N LEU A 81 -8.93 -18.54 -11.09
CA LEU A 81 -8.59 -17.52 -12.09
C LEU A 81 -7.08 -17.50 -12.36
N GLY A 82 -6.25 -17.61 -11.32
CA GLY A 82 -4.79 -17.68 -11.46
C GLY A 82 -4.31 -18.89 -12.26
N VAL A 83 -4.94 -20.06 -12.08
CA VAL A 83 -4.66 -21.26 -12.89
C VAL A 83 -5.04 -21.04 -14.35
N ILE A 84 -6.22 -20.48 -14.62
CA ILE A 84 -6.69 -20.19 -15.98
C ILE A 84 -5.73 -19.22 -16.68
N VAL A 85 -5.34 -18.13 -16.01
CA VAL A 85 -4.42 -17.13 -16.54
C VAL A 85 -3.05 -17.74 -16.81
N SER A 86 -2.52 -18.55 -15.88
CA SER A 86 -1.23 -19.22 -16.04
C SER A 86 -1.25 -20.21 -17.21
N ALA A 87 -2.32 -20.99 -17.36
CA ALA A 87 -2.49 -21.94 -18.46
C ALA A 87 -2.55 -21.24 -19.82
N GLN A 88 -3.33 -20.16 -19.93
CA GLN A 88 -3.43 -19.38 -21.15
C GLN A 88 -2.08 -18.73 -21.50
N PHE A 89 -1.40 -18.12 -20.53
CA PHE A 89 -0.10 -17.49 -20.73
C PHE A 89 0.96 -18.48 -21.23
N ASN A 90 1.03 -19.67 -20.63
CA ASN A 90 1.94 -20.75 -21.07
C ASN A 90 1.68 -21.13 -22.53
N SER A 91 0.42 -21.22 -22.94
CA SER A 91 0.05 -21.56 -24.32
C SER A 91 0.45 -20.48 -25.32
N THR A 92 0.30 -19.20 -24.97
CA THR A 92 0.66 -18.06 -25.84
C THR A 92 2.17 -17.89 -26.01
N LEU A 93 2.97 -18.19 -24.97
CA LEU A 93 4.44 -18.17 -25.06
C LEU A 93 4.99 -19.18 -26.06
N THR A 94 4.32 -20.31 -26.25
CA THR A 94 4.73 -21.33 -27.23
C THR A 94 4.48 -20.90 -28.68
N VAL A 95 3.65 -19.88 -28.92
CA VAL A 95 3.11 -19.57 -30.25
C VAL A 95 3.60 -18.22 -30.83
N GLN A 96 4.13 -17.28 -30.04
CA GLN A 96 4.51 -15.94 -30.55
C GLN A 96 6.03 -15.63 -30.47
N LYS A 97 6.66 -15.62 -31.66
CA LYS A 97 8.01 -15.12 -31.92
C LYS A 97 7.96 -13.62 -32.30
N TYR A 98 7.68 -12.74 -31.34
CA TYR A 98 7.76 -11.28 -31.55
C TYR A 98 8.28 -10.54 -30.29
N GLY A 99 9.57 -10.22 -30.30
CA GLY A 99 10.17 -8.97 -29.77
C GLY A 99 10.02 -8.54 -28.30
N TYR A 100 9.29 -9.27 -27.45
CA TYR A 100 9.03 -8.91 -26.04
C TYR A 100 9.53 -9.98 -25.06
N GLU A 101 10.73 -10.50 -25.30
CA GLU A 101 11.29 -11.68 -24.62
C GLU A 101 11.71 -11.42 -23.16
N LEU A 102 12.02 -10.18 -22.78
CA LEU A 102 12.73 -9.90 -21.52
C LEU A 102 11.85 -9.72 -20.27
N VAL A 103 10.54 -9.51 -20.40
CA VAL A 103 9.60 -9.38 -19.24
C VAL A 103 8.79 -10.67 -19.02
N LYS A 104 8.78 -11.59 -19.99
CA LYS A 104 7.86 -12.74 -19.99
C LYS A 104 8.41 -13.99 -19.30
N GLN A 105 9.73 -14.15 -19.19
CA GLN A 105 10.35 -15.40 -18.71
C GLN A 105 10.36 -15.53 -17.17
N ASP A 106 10.55 -14.44 -16.42
CA ASP A 106 10.44 -14.43 -14.94
C ASP A 106 8.97 -14.49 -14.45
N THR A 107 8.02 -14.35 -15.36
CA THR A 107 6.61 -14.10 -15.04
C THR A 107 5.83 -15.41 -14.86
N GLN A 108 6.31 -16.55 -15.35
CA GLN A 108 5.58 -17.84 -15.26
C GLN A 108 5.36 -18.35 -13.81
N LYS A 109 6.38 -18.28 -12.94
CA LYS A 109 6.22 -18.61 -11.50
C LYS A 109 5.50 -17.50 -10.74
N THR A 110 5.51 -16.28 -11.30
CA THR A 110 5.05 -15.06 -10.64
C THR A 110 3.55 -14.87 -10.88
N ILE A 111 3.00 -15.21 -12.06
CA ILE A 111 1.58 -15.06 -12.46
C ILE A 111 0.60 -15.71 -11.47
N SER A 112 0.84 -16.95 -11.05
CA SER A 112 -0.06 -17.64 -10.10
C SER A 112 -0.07 -16.95 -8.73
N THR A 113 1.08 -16.46 -8.28
CA THR A 113 1.21 -15.68 -7.04
C THR A 113 0.64 -14.27 -7.19
N GLU A 114 0.71 -13.73 -8.40
CA GLU A 114 0.30 -12.40 -8.77
C GLU A 114 -1.21 -12.24 -8.84
N VAL A 115 -1.94 -13.21 -9.41
CA VAL A 115 -3.41 -13.16 -9.46
C VAL A 115 -4.01 -13.16 -8.05
N LYS A 116 -3.38 -13.85 -7.07
CA LYS A 116 -3.78 -13.79 -5.64
C LYS A 116 -3.78 -12.38 -5.04
N ALA A 117 -3.02 -11.45 -5.62
CA ALA A 117 -2.95 -10.07 -5.16
C ALA A 117 -4.05 -9.17 -5.75
N ILE A 118 -4.92 -9.69 -6.63
CA ILE A 118 -6.03 -8.95 -7.23
C ILE A 118 -7.33 -9.24 -6.48
N ALA A 119 -8.02 -8.17 -6.07
CA ALA A 119 -9.34 -8.25 -5.47
C ALA A 119 -10.41 -8.52 -6.55
N ILE A 120 -11.21 -9.56 -6.35
CA ILE A 120 -12.44 -9.80 -7.12
C ILE A 120 -13.58 -9.14 -6.36
N ASN A 121 -13.99 -7.95 -6.80
CA ASN A 121 -15.07 -7.20 -6.18
C ASN A 121 -16.44 -7.49 -6.80
N GLN A 122 -16.47 -8.07 -8.01
CA GLN A 122 -17.70 -8.36 -8.76
C GLN A 122 -18.18 -9.79 -8.50
N TYR A 123 -18.52 -10.10 -7.25
CA TYR A 123 -19.04 -11.42 -6.86
C TYR A 123 -20.45 -11.34 -6.30
N GLN A 124 -21.14 -12.47 -6.34
CA GLN A 124 -22.45 -12.67 -5.74
C GLN A 124 -22.41 -13.90 -4.85
N VAL A 125 -23.01 -13.80 -3.66
CA VAL A 125 -23.26 -14.97 -2.82
C VAL A 125 -24.44 -15.71 -3.43
N GLU A 126 -24.17 -16.85 -4.07
CA GLU A 126 -25.21 -17.68 -4.67
C GLU A 126 -25.94 -18.47 -3.60
N GLN A 127 -25.17 -19.10 -2.70
CA GLN A 127 -25.71 -19.92 -1.61
C GLN A 127 -24.85 -19.76 -0.36
N SER A 128 -25.48 -19.95 0.80
CA SER A 128 -24.84 -19.97 2.11
C SER A 128 -25.50 -21.03 2.96
N TYR A 129 -24.71 -21.78 3.73
CA TYR A 129 -25.21 -22.82 4.63
C TYR A 129 -24.42 -22.82 5.92
N ALA A 130 -25.10 -22.85 7.07
CA ALA A 130 -24.47 -22.80 8.39
C ALA A 130 -25.00 -23.95 9.24
N PRO A 131 -24.38 -25.14 9.19
CA PRO A 131 -24.84 -26.29 9.97
C PRO A 131 -24.54 -26.12 11.47
N LEU A 132 -23.56 -25.29 11.84
CA LEU A 132 -23.17 -25.00 13.21
C LEU A 132 -22.93 -23.50 13.40
N PRO A 133 -23.05 -22.97 14.63
CA PRO A 133 -22.73 -21.56 14.91
C PRO A 133 -21.30 -21.14 14.53
N THR A 134 -20.37 -22.09 14.48
CA THR A 134 -18.95 -21.90 14.19
C THR A 134 -18.52 -22.45 12.83
N LEU A 135 -19.47 -22.77 11.96
CA LEU A 135 -19.19 -23.32 10.63
C LEU A 135 -20.19 -22.78 9.62
N VAL A 136 -19.68 -22.02 8.65
CA VAL A 136 -20.44 -21.45 7.54
C VAL A 136 -19.76 -21.83 6.23
N TYR A 137 -20.53 -22.36 5.30
CA TYR A 137 -20.16 -22.57 3.91
C TYR A 137 -20.78 -21.48 3.04
N VAL A 138 -20.02 -20.99 2.07
CA VAL A 138 -20.47 -20.01 1.09
C VAL A 138 -20.07 -20.47 -0.31
N LEU A 139 -21.02 -20.38 -1.24
CA LEU A 139 -20.79 -20.47 -2.68
C LEU A 139 -20.87 -19.06 -3.27
N LEU A 140 -19.78 -18.64 -3.91
CA LEU A 140 -19.72 -17.42 -4.68
C LEU A 140 -19.77 -17.71 -6.17
N LYS A 141 -20.34 -16.78 -6.93
CA LYS A 141 -20.19 -16.71 -8.39
C LYS A 141 -19.71 -15.33 -8.81
N THR A 142 -18.92 -15.27 -9.87
CA THR A 142 -18.55 -14.02 -10.56
C THR A 142 -18.87 -14.14 -12.04
N ASP A 143 -19.42 -13.07 -12.61
CA ASP A 143 -19.69 -12.96 -14.04
C ASP A 143 -18.40 -12.50 -14.75
N LYS A 144 -17.88 -13.35 -15.64
CA LYS A 144 -16.61 -13.13 -16.34
C LYS A 144 -16.66 -11.89 -17.23
N HIS A 145 -17.80 -11.60 -17.86
CA HIS A 145 -17.96 -10.42 -18.71
C HIS A 145 -17.99 -9.14 -17.88
N LYS A 146 -18.74 -9.12 -16.77
CA LYS A 146 -18.76 -7.96 -15.86
C LYS A 146 -17.38 -7.71 -15.26
N LEU A 147 -16.68 -8.78 -14.83
CA LEU A 147 -15.32 -8.69 -14.31
C LEU A 147 -14.36 -8.09 -15.34
N PHE A 148 -14.43 -8.55 -16.60
CA PHE A 148 -13.67 -7.98 -17.71
C PHE A 148 -13.97 -6.49 -17.90
N VAL A 149 -15.24 -6.10 -17.98
CA VAL A 149 -15.64 -4.70 -18.18
C VAL A 149 -15.10 -3.81 -17.08
N THR A 150 -15.22 -4.24 -15.81
CA THR A 150 -14.68 -3.50 -14.67
C THR A 150 -13.16 -3.35 -14.76
N TYR A 151 -12.42 -4.44 -15.01
CA TYR A 151 -10.96 -4.36 -15.12
C TYR A 151 -10.51 -3.51 -16.30
N LYS A 152 -11.19 -3.61 -17.45
CA LYS A 152 -10.91 -2.73 -18.59
C LYS A 152 -11.12 -1.27 -18.24
N GLN A 153 -12.22 -0.92 -17.59
CA GLN A 153 -12.51 0.46 -17.17
C GLN A 153 -11.44 1.00 -16.22
N GLU A 154 -11.00 0.21 -15.24
CA GLU A 154 -9.95 0.58 -14.31
C GLU A 154 -8.60 0.76 -14.99
N LEU A 155 -8.24 -0.11 -15.94
CA LEU A 155 -7.03 0.02 -16.77
C LEU A 155 -7.10 1.30 -17.61
N ASP A 156 -8.20 1.51 -18.32
CA ASP A 156 -8.42 2.71 -19.14
C ASP A 156 -8.35 3.99 -18.31
N GLN A 157 -8.91 3.96 -17.10
CA GLN A 157 -8.85 5.09 -16.17
C GLN A 157 -7.41 5.39 -15.75
N GLN A 158 -6.63 4.37 -15.40
CA GLN A 158 -5.24 4.56 -15.02
C GLN A 158 -4.40 5.11 -16.17
N VAL A 159 -4.58 4.61 -17.39
CA VAL A 159 -3.94 5.15 -18.60
C VAL A 159 -4.32 6.62 -18.81
N ARG A 160 -5.61 6.96 -18.76
CA ARG A 160 -6.08 8.34 -18.91
C ARG A 160 -5.55 9.27 -17.84
N HIS A 161 -5.58 8.86 -16.57
CA HIS A 161 -5.04 9.64 -15.45
C HIS A 161 -3.56 9.97 -15.68
N TYR A 162 -2.77 9.00 -16.13
CA TYR A 162 -1.38 9.24 -16.47
C TYR A 162 -1.19 10.23 -17.60
N GLN A 163 -1.94 10.08 -18.69
CA GLN A 163 -1.86 10.95 -19.86
C GLN A 163 -2.22 12.40 -19.52
N VAL A 164 -3.29 12.61 -18.74
CA VAL A 164 -3.70 13.93 -18.25
C VAL A 164 -2.62 14.53 -17.35
N GLY A 165 -2.11 13.78 -16.38
CA GLY A 165 -1.02 14.23 -15.51
C GLY A 165 0.22 14.61 -16.33
N ARG A 166 0.57 13.82 -17.35
CA ARG A 166 1.69 14.08 -18.27
C ARG A 166 1.53 15.39 -19.05
N GLN A 167 0.32 15.72 -19.51
CA GLN A 167 0.06 16.98 -20.19
C GLN A 167 0.21 18.18 -19.25
N GLN A 168 -0.25 18.04 -18.01
CA GLN A 168 -0.13 19.09 -16.98
C GLN A 168 1.31 19.29 -16.49
N LEU A 169 2.16 18.26 -16.57
CA LEU A 169 3.57 18.34 -16.18
C LEU A 169 4.42 19.28 -17.05
N GLY A 170 3.94 19.69 -18.22
CA GLY A 170 4.64 20.66 -19.08
C GLY A 170 4.93 21.99 -18.39
N SER A 171 4.11 22.38 -17.40
CA SER A 171 4.27 23.61 -16.61
C SER A 171 4.80 23.39 -15.18
N ALA A 172 4.81 22.14 -14.70
CA ALA A 172 4.98 21.80 -13.29
C ALA A 172 6.45 21.59 -12.85
N GLY A 173 7.33 21.27 -13.81
CA GLY A 173 8.77 21.08 -13.58
C GLY A 173 9.23 19.62 -13.65
N ILE A 174 10.53 19.42 -13.83
CA ILE A 174 11.17 18.12 -14.04
C ILE A 174 11.10 17.26 -12.78
N LEU A 175 11.24 17.85 -11.58
CA LEU A 175 11.18 17.08 -10.33
C LEU A 175 9.78 16.51 -10.08
N GLN A 176 8.75 17.31 -10.34
CA GLN A 176 7.36 16.86 -10.26
C GLN A 176 7.07 15.78 -11.30
N GLY A 177 7.60 15.93 -12.52
CA GLY A 177 7.49 14.90 -13.56
C GLY A 177 8.13 13.57 -13.15
N TYR A 178 9.32 13.63 -12.53
CA TYR A 178 9.98 12.44 -12.00
C TYR A 178 9.18 11.76 -10.88
N GLN A 179 8.64 12.53 -9.94
CA GLN A 179 7.82 12.00 -8.85
C GLN A 179 6.55 11.33 -9.36
N HIS A 180 5.84 11.98 -10.28
CA HIS A 180 4.64 11.43 -10.91
C HIS A 180 4.96 10.09 -11.61
N ALA A 181 6.00 10.06 -12.45
CA ALA A 181 6.41 8.83 -13.12
C ALA A 181 6.84 7.71 -12.13
N ARG A 182 7.46 8.07 -11.00
CA ARG A 182 7.82 7.12 -9.94
C ARG A 182 6.59 6.55 -9.23
N GLN A 183 5.60 7.37 -8.91
CA GLN A 183 4.33 6.92 -8.30
C GLN A 183 3.58 5.97 -9.24
N GLU A 184 3.58 6.28 -10.53
CA GLU A 184 2.93 5.45 -11.55
C GLU A 184 3.68 4.13 -11.75
N GLN A 185 5.01 4.16 -11.71
CA GLN A 185 5.83 2.94 -11.78
C GLN A 185 5.47 1.95 -10.65
N GLN A 186 5.19 2.45 -9.43
CA GLN A 186 4.81 1.59 -8.30
C GLN A 186 3.48 0.85 -8.54
N LYS A 187 2.61 1.39 -9.41
CA LYS A 187 1.32 0.80 -9.77
C LYS A 187 1.44 -0.21 -10.92
N LEU A 188 2.53 -0.19 -11.70
CA LEU A 188 2.67 -1.00 -12.92
C LEU A 188 2.52 -2.50 -12.66
N ALA A 189 3.05 -3.01 -11.54
CA ALA A 189 2.90 -4.43 -11.24
C ALA A 189 1.42 -4.83 -11.07
N ALA A 190 0.63 -4.05 -10.34
CA ALA A 190 -0.80 -4.32 -10.18
C ALA A 190 -1.59 -4.11 -11.47
N PHE A 191 -1.20 -3.10 -12.26
CA PHE A 191 -1.78 -2.81 -13.56
C PHE A 191 -1.54 -3.97 -14.55
N PHE A 192 -0.30 -4.45 -14.68
CA PHE A 192 0.06 -5.54 -15.58
C PHE A 192 -0.71 -6.83 -15.26
N ARG A 193 -0.82 -7.19 -13.98
CA ARG A 193 -1.63 -8.32 -13.56
C ARG A 193 -3.09 -8.21 -13.98
N LYS A 194 -3.68 -7.04 -13.78
CA LYS A 194 -5.08 -6.77 -14.12
C LYS A 194 -5.29 -6.83 -15.64
N MET A 195 -4.33 -6.32 -16.41
CA MET A 195 -4.30 -6.40 -17.87
C MET A 195 -4.27 -7.86 -18.34
N LEU A 196 -3.39 -8.71 -17.78
CA LEU A 196 -3.35 -10.14 -18.12
C LEU A 196 -4.66 -10.86 -17.80
N ILE A 197 -5.27 -10.58 -16.65
CA ILE A 197 -6.58 -11.17 -16.32
C ILE A 197 -7.64 -10.71 -17.33
N ALA A 198 -7.67 -9.42 -17.66
CA ALA A 198 -8.62 -8.88 -18.63
C ALA A 198 -8.46 -9.49 -20.03
N GLU A 199 -7.22 -9.73 -20.49
CA GLU A 199 -6.92 -10.46 -21.72
C GLU A 199 -7.50 -11.87 -21.72
N VAL A 200 -7.32 -12.61 -20.62
CA VAL A 200 -7.80 -13.98 -20.48
C VAL A 200 -9.32 -14.04 -20.42
N LEU A 201 -9.95 -13.08 -19.76
CA LEU A 201 -11.41 -12.96 -19.72
C LEU A 201 -12.00 -12.54 -21.07
N ASN A 202 -11.25 -11.81 -21.90
CA ASN A 202 -11.65 -11.44 -23.25
C ASN A 202 -10.45 -11.37 -24.22
N PRO A 203 -10.16 -12.45 -24.97
CA PRO A 203 -9.02 -12.52 -25.89
C PRO A 203 -9.04 -11.52 -27.05
N LYS A 204 -10.16 -10.82 -27.28
CA LYS A 204 -10.27 -9.76 -28.29
C LYS A 204 -9.80 -8.40 -27.79
N MET A 205 -9.39 -8.29 -26.53
CA MET A 205 -8.88 -7.04 -25.96
C MET A 205 -7.56 -6.64 -26.63
N ILE A 206 -7.48 -5.40 -27.11
CA ILE A 206 -6.27 -4.86 -27.74
C ILE A 206 -5.31 -4.40 -26.65
N MET A 207 -4.12 -5.00 -26.58
CA MET A 207 -3.14 -4.73 -25.51
C MET A 207 -2.23 -3.52 -25.75
N GLN A 208 -2.20 -3.01 -26.99
CA GLN A 208 -1.18 -2.05 -27.44
C GLN A 208 -1.12 -0.78 -26.59
N ASP A 209 -2.26 -0.17 -26.27
CA ASP A 209 -2.32 1.07 -25.48
C ASP A 209 -1.81 0.89 -24.05
N TYR A 210 -2.09 -0.27 -23.44
CA TYR A 210 -1.66 -0.59 -22.08
C TYR A 210 -0.17 -0.88 -21.99
N LEU A 211 0.38 -1.60 -22.98
CA LEU A 211 1.82 -1.83 -23.10
C LEU A 211 2.58 -0.53 -23.40
N GLN A 212 2.00 0.34 -24.24
CA GLN A 212 2.59 1.65 -24.50
C GLN A 212 2.59 2.52 -23.24
N TYR A 213 1.54 2.50 -22.43
CA TYR A 213 1.51 3.17 -21.13
C TYR A 213 2.65 2.73 -20.22
N GLU A 214 2.89 1.41 -20.07
CA GLU A 214 3.99 0.89 -19.27
C GLU A 214 5.34 1.45 -19.73
N GLN A 215 5.62 1.36 -21.04
CA GLN A 215 6.85 1.88 -21.63
C GLN A 215 6.99 3.39 -21.42
N GLN A 216 5.89 4.14 -21.55
CA GLN A 216 5.90 5.59 -21.32
C GLN A 216 6.27 5.94 -19.87
N VAL A 217 5.70 5.24 -18.88
CA VAL A 217 6.02 5.46 -17.45
C VAL A 217 7.51 5.22 -17.19
N LEU A 218 8.05 4.12 -17.69
CA LEU A 218 9.46 3.75 -17.50
C LEU A 218 10.40 4.76 -18.18
N ASN A 219 10.09 5.12 -19.43
CA ASN A 219 10.88 6.07 -20.21
C ASN A 219 10.84 7.47 -19.61
N ASP A 220 9.66 7.97 -19.21
CA ASP A 220 9.52 9.29 -18.61
C ASP A 220 10.29 9.36 -17.28
N LYS A 221 10.19 8.33 -16.43
CA LYS A 221 10.98 8.24 -15.19
C LYS A 221 12.48 8.33 -15.48
N GLN A 222 12.98 7.52 -16.41
CA GLN A 222 14.41 7.50 -16.75
C GLN A 222 14.86 8.84 -17.31
N ARG A 223 14.10 9.39 -18.27
CA ARG A 223 14.35 10.70 -18.87
C ARG A 223 14.44 11.78 -17.81
N PHE A 224 13.47 11.88 -16.90
CA PHE A 224 13.50 12.89 -15.85
C PHE A 224 14.66 12.66 -14.87
N LYS A 225 14.98 11.41 -14.48
CA LYS A 225 16.13 11.10 -13.62
C LYS A 225 17.44 11.59 -14.24
N GLN A 226 17.61 11.41 -15.55
CA GLN A 226 18.82 11.84 -16.26
C GLN A 226 18.97 13.37 -16.27
N LEU A 227 17.86 14.11 -16.31
CA LEU A 227 17.86 15.58 -16.31
C LEU A 227 18.12 16.18 -14.91
N ILE A 228 17.79 15.46 -13.84
CA ILE A 228 17.97 15.93 -12.47
C ILE A 228 19.45 15.83 -12.08
N LYS A 229 20.12 16.98 -11.98
CA LYS A 229 21.52 17.08 -11.52
C LYS A 229 21.66 18.19 -10.49
N PHE A 230 21.78 17.87 -9.21
CA PHE A 230 21.88 18.85 -8.13
C PHE A 230 23.27 19.46 -8.02
N LYS A 231 23.30 20.80 -7.96
CA LYS A 231 24.43 21.55 -7.42
C LYS A 231 24.21 21.78 -5.92
N VAL A 232 25.16 21.33 -5.09
CA VAL A 232 25.09 21.51 -3.64
C VAL A 232 25.75 22.83 -3.24
N LEU A 233 25.03 23.65 -2.49
CA LEU A 233 25.46 24.98 -2.03
C LEU A 233 25.51 25.01 -0.51
N ALA A 234 26.62 25.47 0.05
CA ALA A 234 26.83 25.56 1.49
C ALA A 234 27.56 26.87 1.86
N ASN A 235 27.08 27.55 2.90
CA ASN A 235 27.54 28.90 3.26
C ASN A 235 28.65 28.93 4.32
N ASN A 236 28.67 27.99 5.27
CA ASN A 236 29.65 27.95 6.36
C ASN A 236 30.40 26.60 6.43
N SER A 237 31.44 26.53 7.27
CA SER A 237 32.31 25.35 7.38
C SER A 237 31.56 24.06 7.77
N ILE A 238 30.55 24.16 8.64
CA ILE A 238 29.74 23.02 9.08
C ILE A 238 28.80 22.57 7.97
N SER A 239 28.13 23.53 7.33
CA SER A 239 27.30 23.28 6.14
C SER A 239 28.10 22.59 5.04
N ARG A 240 29.38 22.94 4.84
CA ARG A 240 30.26 22.27 3.86
C ARG A 240 30.53 20.82 4.21
N GLN A 241 30.82 20.50 5.48
CA GLN A 241 31.03 19.11 5.90
C GLN A 241 29.77 18.25 5.72
N LEU A 242 28.58 18.80 6.01
CA LEU A 242 27.32 18.11 5.76
C LEU A 242 26.98 18.02 4.26
N ALA A 243 27.35 19.03 3.48
CA ALA A 243 27.22 19.01 2.02
C ALA A 243 28.04 17.88 1.39
N GLU A 244 29.22 17.54 1.92
CA GLU A 244 30.00 16.39 1.41
C GLU A 244 29.28 15.05 1.63
N VAL A 245 28.60 14.87 2.76
CA VAL A 245 27.74 13.69 2.99
C VAL A 245 26.65 13.61 1.92
N LEU A 246 25.98 14.73 1.64
CA LEU A 246 24.93 14.80 0.61
C LEU A 246 25.48 14.56 -0.80
N LYS A 247 26.64 15.12 -1.14
CA LYS A 247 27.31 14.89 -2.43
C LYS A 247 27.62 13.41 -2.65
N GLY A 248 28.07 12.70 -1.61
CA GLY A 248 28.31 11.26 -1.66
C GLY A 248 27.06 10.49 -2.08
N HIS A 249 25.92 10.73 -1.41
CA HIS A 249 24.66 10.08 -1.76
C HIS A 249 24.09 10.51 -3.12
N LEU A 250 24.24 11.79 -3.48
CA LEU A 250 23.87 12.29 -4.80
C LEU A 250 24.70 11.65 -5.91
N ALA A 251 26.00 11.43 -5.69
CA ALA A 251 26.89 10.78 -6.65
C ALA A 251 26.53 9.30 -6.84
N GLN A 252 26.23 8.59 -5.75
CA GLN A 252 25.75 7.20 -5.79
C GLN A 252 24.48 7.04 -6.64
N GLU A 253 23.56 8.00 -6.55
CA GLU A 253 22.34 8.04 -7.35
C GLU A 253 22.52 8.62 -8.76
N GLN A 254 23.75 9.01 -9.13
CA GLN A 254 24.09 9.71 -10.37
C GLN A 254 23.35 11.06 -10.54
N LEU A 255 22.98 11.70 -9.44
CA LEU A 255 22.24 12.98 -9.39
C LEU A 255 23.13 14.18 -9.07
N LEU A 256 24.44 13.99 -8.88
CA LEU A 256 25.35 15.11 -8.65
C LEU A 256 25.69 15.83 -9.97
N ALA A 257 25.63 17.16 -9.98
CA ALA A 257 26.04 17.94 -11.14
C ALA A 257 27.57 17.96 -11.29
N ALA A 258 28.07 17.62 -12.48
CA ALA A 258 29.49 17.77 -12.82
C ALA A 258 29.88 19.26 -13.05
N ASN A 259 28.94 20.09 -13.52
CA ASN A 259 29.16 21.48 -13.90
C ASN A 259 28.49 22.49 -12.94
N VAL A 260 29.03 23.72 -12.94
CA VAL A 260 28.60 24.83 -12.06
C VAL A 260 27.22 25.39 -12.41
N ALA A 261 26.76 25.24 -13.66
CA ALA A 261 25.47 25.69 -14.14
C ALA A 261 24.44 24.55 -14.08
N SER A 262 23.76 24.42 -12.93
CA SER A 262 22.59 23.53 -12.79
C SER A 262 21.34 24.32 -12.45
N LYS A 263 20.22 23.92 -13.08
CA LYS A 263 18.86 24.35 -12.74
C LYS A 263 18.44 23.86 -11.35
N PHE A 264 19.01 22.76 -10.88
CA PHE A 264 18.70 22.17 -9.57
C PHE A 264 19.74 22.56 -8.53
N LYS A 265 19.30 23.20 -7.45
CA LYS A 265 20.18 23.64 -6.36
C LYS A 265 19.70 23.03 -5.05
N LEU A 266 20.63 22.40 -4.33
CA LEU A 266 20.41 21.95 -2.96
C LEU A 266 21.18 22.88 -2.02
N LYS A 267 20.48 23.73 -1.28
CA LYS A 267 21.08 24.59 -0.27
C LYS A 267 21.13 23.86 1.07
N VAL A 268 22.29 23.89 1.70
CA VAL A 268 22.56 23.33 3.03
C VAL A 268 22.94 24.47 3.95
N SER A 269 22.11 24.71 4.97
CA SER A 269 22.32 25.76 5.96
C SER A 269 22.25 25.15 7.36
N VAL A 270 23.24 25.47 8.19
CA VAL A 270 23.35 24.91 9.54
C VAL A 270 23.48 26.03 10.55
N SER A 271 22.60 26.03 11.55
CA SER A 271 22.79 26.79 12.79
C SER A 271 23.17 25.85 13.93
N LYS A 272 23.91 26.37 14.92
CA LYS A 272 24.36 25.61 16.08
C LYS A 272 24.08 26.36 17.36
N ASN A 273 23.70 25.61 18.38
CA ASN A 273 23.68 26.06 19.76
C ASN A 273 24.62 25.14 20.56
N LEU A 274 25.61 25.74 21.21
CA LEU A 274 26.66 25.05 21.94
C LEU A 274 26.41 25.24 23.45
N SER A 275 26.51 24.15 24.20
CA SER A 275 26.43 24.16 25.65
C SER A 275 27.42 23.17 26.23
N GLN A 276 27.86 23.40 27.45
CA GLN A 276 28.63 22.44 28.23
C GLN A 276 27.82 22.00 29.44
N ALA A 277 27.89 20.72 29.77
CA ALA A 277 27.32 20.18 31.00
C ALA A 277 28.25 19.10 31.52
N TYR A 278 28.72 19.25 32.77
CA TYR A 278 29.82 18.46 33.32
C TYR A 278 31.04 18.51 32.37
N ASP A 279 31.61 17.36 32.02
CA ASP A 279 32.75 17.19 31.11
C ASP A 279 32.34 16.93 29.64
N PHE A 280 31.08 17.23 29.29
CA PHE A 280 30.59 17.04 27.93
C PHE A 280 30.38 18.38 27.21
N TYR A 281 31.00 18.48 26.04
CA TYR A 281 30.70 19.49 25.04
C TYR A 281 29.50 19.02 24.21
N ILE A 282 28.40 19.78 24.26
CA ILE A 282 27.14 19.43 23.60
C ILE A 282 26.87 20.45 22.48
N GLY A 283 26.69 19.95 21.26
CA GLY A 283 26.24 20.76 20.12
C GLY A 283 24.84 20.34 19.68
N ARG A 284 23.91 21.30 19.62
CA ARG A 284 22.58 21.13 19.02
C ARG A 284 22.59 21.81 17.65
N TYR A 285 22.46 21.03 16.59
CA TYR A 285 22.56 21.49 15.21
C TYR A 285 21.19 21.44 14.55
N THR A 286 20.80 22.56 13.96
CA THR A 286 19.62 22.65 13.11
C THR A 286 20.10 22.70 11.66
N ILE A 287 19.82 21.63 10.92
CA ILE A 287 20.22 21.47 9.53
C ILE A 287 19.00 21.74 8.66
N ASN A 288 19.07 22.78 7.85
CA ASN A 288 18.04 23.15 6.90
C ASN A 288 18.51 22.77 5.49
N LEU A 289 17.74 21.89 4.85
CA LEU A 289 17.89 21.54 3.45
C LEU A 289 16.80 22.24 2.66
N SER A 290 17.17 22.90 1.56
CA SER A 290 16.21 23.52 0.65
C SER A 290 16.55 23.14 -0.78
N VAL A 291 15.56 22.59 -1.49
CA VAL A 291 15.68 22.10 -2.85
C VAL A 291 15.02 23.11 -3.80
N TYR A 292 15.76 23.53 -4.81
CA TYR A 292 15.28 24.46 -5.82
C TYR A 292 15.36 23.85 -7.22
N GLU A 293 14.35 24.16 -8.03
CA GLU A 293 14.33 23.97 -9.48
C GLU A 293 14.15 25.33 -10.16
N SER A 294 15.11 25.73 -10.99
CA SER A 294 15.07 26.99 -11.74
C SER A 294 14.78 28.23 -10.87
N GLY A 295 15.20 28.21 -9.61
CA GLY A 295 15.01 29.30 -8.64
C GLY A 295 13.76 29.18 -7.76
N LYS A 296 12.79 28.33 -8.10
CA LYS A 296 11.63 28.03 -7.25
C LYS A 296 11.99 26.96 -6.23
N GLN A 297 11.67 27.16 -4.95
CA GLN A 297 11.82 26.12 -3.95
C GLN A 297 10.72 25.08 -4.16
N VAL A 298 11.12 23.82 -4.37
CA VAL A 298 10.21 22.68 -4.66
C VAL A 298 10.28 21.59 -3.60
N GLY A 299 11.15 21.77 -2.61
CA GLY A 299 11.27 20.84 -1.49
C GLY A 299 12.22 21.37 -0.44
N GLY A 300 12.35 20.59 0.62
CA GLY A 300 13.24 20.90 1.72
C GLY A 300 12.83 20.19 2.99
N ARG A 301 13.77 20.07 3.91
CA ARG A 301 13.53 19.43 5.19
C ARG A 301 14.49 19.97 6.24
N GLN A 302 14.01 19.99 7.47
CA GLN A 302 14.77 20.42 8.63
C GLN A 302 15.06 19.21 9.53
N PHE A 303 16.29 19.14 10.02
CA PHE A 303 16.74 18.12 10.96
C PHE A 303 17.32 18.76 12.21
N TYR A 304 17.02 18.16 13.36
CA TYR A 304 17.56 18.56 14.65
C TYR A 304 18.46 17.45 15.16
N ILE A 305 19.77 17.70 15.22
CA ILE A 305 20.75 16.68 15.57
C ILE A 305 21.58 17.15 16.76
N LYS A 306 21.65 16.29 17.77
CA LYS A 306 22.50 16.49 18.94
C LYS A 306 23.81 15.71 18.80
N GLY A 307 24.92 16.43 18.88
CA GLY A 307 26.27 15.89 19.02
C GLY A 307 26.81 16.09 20.44
N GLN A 308 27.62 15.15 20.90
CA GLN A 308 28.30 15.14 22.19
C GLN A 308 29.76 14.74 21.99
N GLY A 309 30.67 15.44 22.67
CA GLY A 309 32.09 15.12 22.69
C GLY A 309 32.68 15.37 24.07
N THR A 310 33.67 14.57 24.45
CA THR A 310 34.36 14.68 25.75
C THR A 310 35.58 15.60 25.72
N LYS A 311 36.01 16.03 24.52
CA LYS A 311 37.24 16.81 24.33
C LYS A 311 36.99 18.27 23.97
N ASN A 312 36.06 18.51 23.04
CA ASN A 312 35.74 19.85 22.54
C ASN A 312 34.47 19.82 21.68
N TYR A 313 33.98 21.01 21.29
CA TYR A 313 32.83 21.17 20.39
C TYR A 313 33.05 20.58 18.99
N GLN A 314 34.29 20.44 18.51
CA GLN A 314 34.58 19.79 17.23
C GLN A 314 34.30 18.28 17.28
N ALA A 315 34.58 17.62 18.42
CA ALA A 315 34.19 16.23 18.64
C ALA A 315 32.66 16.06 18.64
N ALA A 316 31.93 16.99 19.29
CA ALA A 316 30.47 17.01 19.25
C ALA A 316 29.95 17.19 17.80
N GLN A 317 30.56 18.08 17.03
CA GLN A 317 30.21 18.30 15.62
C GLN A 317 30.42 17.05 14.76
N ARG A 318 31.56 16.36 14.89
CA ARG A 318 31.81 15.11 14.16
C ARG A 318 30.77 14.05 14.50
N GLN A 319 30.36 13.96 15.77
CA GLN A 319 29.29 13.04 16.17
C GLN A 319 27.94 13.41 15.52
N ALA A 320 27.61 14.70 15.44
CA ALA A 320 26.39 15.17 14.77
C ALA A 320 26.41 14.85 13.26
N ILE A 321 27.53 15.07 12.57
CA ILE A 321 27.69 14.72 11.15
C ILE A 321 27.54 13.21 10.94
N LYS A 322 28.15 12.38 11.80
CA LYS A 322 27.98 10.92 11.74
C LYS A 322 26.52 10.51 11.95
N LYS A 323 25.80 11.17 12.86
CA LYS A 323 24.36 10.94 13.06
C LYS A 323 23.54 11.37 11.85
N PHE A 324 23.86 12.49 11.21
CA PHE A 324 23.22 12.91 9.97
C PHE A 324 23.42 11.89 8.86
N ALA A 325 24.65 11.42 8.64
CA ALA A 325 24.95 10.39 7.65
C ALA A 325 24.16 9.10 7.89
N LYS A 326 23.94 8.71 9.16
CA LYS A 326 23.13 7.53 9.50
C LYS A 326 21.64 7.65 9.13
N ILE A 327 21.11 8.85 8.88
CA ILE A 327 19.70 9.02 8.47
C ILE A 327 19.45 8.27 7.15
N PHE A 328 20.43 8.27 6.24
CA PHE A 328 20.36 7.58 4.95
C PHE A 328 20.32 6.05 5.06
N ASN A 329 20.58 5.47 6.25
CA ASN A 329 20.39 4.03 6.47
C ASN A 329 18.91 3.65 6.63
N THR A 330 18.06 4.63 6.90
CA THR A 330 16.63 4.42 7.22
C THR A 330 15.69 5.20 6.30
N GLN A 331 16.22 6.18 5.56
CA GLN A 331 15.45 7.06 4.69
C GLN A 331 16.10 7.16 3.32
N THR A 332 15.27 7.23 2.28
CA THR A 332 15.75 7.44 0.91
C THR A 332 16.28 8.87 0.75
N LEU A 333 17.14 9.08 -0.25
CA LEU A 333 17.61 10.43 -0.61
C LEU A 333 16.43 11.40 -0.82
N TRP A 334 15.36 10.97 -1.49
CA TRP A 334 14.18 11.79 -1.75
C TRP A 334 13.45 12.20 -0.47
N GLN A 335 13.34 11.30 0.51
CA GLN A 335 12.78 11.61 1.84
C GLN A 335 13.64 12.61 2.60
N VAL A 336 14.96 12.44 2.54
CA VAL A 336 15.89 13.36 3.20
C VAL A 336 15.80 14.76 2.60
N LEU A 337 15.68 14.85 1.28
CA LEU A 337 15.51 16.10 0.55
C LEU A 337 14.11 16.74 0.70
N GLY A 338 13.16 16.05 1.32
CA GLY A 338 11.77 16.52 1.43
C GLY A 338 11.06 16.56 0.08
N LEU A 339 11.31 15.55 -0.75
CA LEU A 339 10.75 15.37 -2.10
C LEU A 339 9.86 14.12 -2.17
N GLU A 340 9.37 13.64 -1.03
CA GLU A 340 8.44 12.51 -0.96
C GLU A 340 7.26 12.93 -0.09
N GLY A 341 6.12 13.24 -0.72
CA GLY A 341 4.93 13.85 -0.12
C GLY A 341 4.21 14.75 -1.14
N GLU A 342 2.90 14.96 -0.98
CA GLU A 342 2.05 15.76 -1.89
C GLU A 342 2.67 17.14 -2.15
N LEU A 343 3.25 17.32 -3.34
CA LEU A 343 3.31 18.64 -3.96
C LEU A 343 1.93 18.82 -4.58
N LEU A 344 1.05 19.46 -3.79
CA LEU A 344 -0.23 19.98 -4.25
C LEU A 344 -0.04 20.91 -5.46
#